data_AF-A0A7J7LUF1-F1
#
_entry.id   AF-A0A7J7LUF1-F1
#
_cell.length_a   1.000
_cell.length_b   1.000
_cell.length_c   1.000
_cell.angle_alpha   90.00
_cell.angle_beta   90.00
_cell.angle_gamma   90.00
#
_symmetry.space_group_name_H-M   'P 1'
#
loop_
_entity.id
_entity.type
_entity.pdbx_description
1 polymer ?
#
loop_
_entity_poly.entity_id
_entity_poly.type
_entity_poly.pdbx_seq_one_letter_code
_entity_poly.pdbx_strand_id
1 'polypeptide(L)'
;MDSRVFLSLFLFLFFLLYFPNVSHSFLLRGWLADDKKTEESRLKLKSETRSSSVFDPTKVTQLSWHPRAFLFKGFLSDEECDHFITLAKDKMEKSMVADNASGKSVESEVRTSSGMFLNKQQDDIVSNVEDRLAAWTFLPIENGEAMQILHYEHGQKYEPHFDYFSDPVNQQMGGHRYATVLMYLSNVVKGGETVFPDSEAQLNQPKDDSLSDCAKEGYAVKPRKGDALLFFGLHLNTTTDPRSLHGSCPVIEGEKWSATKWIHVKDYDNPIIVSQDCIDEHVNCTHWAAKGECRNNPIYMVGSKTSKGYCRKSCAVC
;
A
#
# COMPACT_ATOMS: atom_id res chain seq x y z
N MET A 1 -0.07 -62.76 10.23
CA MET A 1 1.22 -62.03 10.23
C MET A 1 1.40 -61.50 8.83
N ASP A 2 1.16 -60.20 8.65
CA ASP A 2 0.89 -59.57 7.35
C ASP A 2 2.16 -59.12 6.61
N SER A 3 2.23 -59.49 5.32
CA SER A 3 3.31 -59.23 4.36
C SER A 3 3.57 -57.75 4.01
N ARG A 4 3.04 -56.79 4.78
CA ARG A 4 3.22 -55.35 4.55
C ARG A 4 4.44 -54.77 5.28
N VAL A 5 4.94 -55.44 6.32
CA VAL A 5 6.12 -54.99 7.08
C VAL A 5 7.43 -55.25 6.33
N PHE A 6 7.49 -56.30 5.51
CA PHE A 6 8.70 -56.67 4.77
C PHE A 6 9.07 -55.69 3.65
N LEU A 7 8.09 -55.01 3.04
CA LEU A 7 8.34 -54.09 1.92
C LEU A 7 8.93 -52.74 2.39
N SER A 8 8.64 -52.33 3.64
CA SER A 8 9.14 -51.08 4.21
C SER A 8 10.60 -51.18 4.66
N LEU A 9 11.04 -52.36 5.11
CA LEU A 9 12.43 -52.63 5.50
C LEU A 9 13.39 -52.70 4.29
N PHE A 10 12.91 -53.06 3.10
CA PHE A 10 13.76 -53.15 1.91
C PHE A 10 14.07 -51.78 1.27
N LEU A 11 13.19 -50.81 1.42
CA LEU A 11 13.37 -49.45 0.88
C LEU A 11 14.32 -48.58 1.73
N PHE A 12 14.47 -48.89 3.02
CA PHE A 12 15.39 -48.15 3.91
C PHE A 12 16.87 -48.54 3.71
N LEU A 13 17.13 -49.78 3.25
CA LEU A 13 18.47 -50.29 2.99
C LEU A 13 19.10 -49.78 1.68
N PHE A 14 18.30 -49.22 0.76
CA PHE A 14 18.81 -48.67 -0.50
C PHE A 14 19.25 -47.19 -0.40
N PHE A 15 18.79 -46.45 0.61
CA PHE A 15 19.14 -45.03 0.79
C PHE A 15 20.52 -44.81 1.44
N LEU A 16 21.08 -45.84 2.10
CA LEU A 16 22.39 -45.79 2.76
C LEU A 16 23.57 -46.12 1.84
N LEU A 17 23.31 -46.48 0.57
CA LEU A 17 24.36 -46.78 -0.42
C LEU A 17 24.68 -45.60 -1.37
N TYR A 18 24.01 -44.46 -1.24
CA TYR A 18 24.18 -43.31 -2.15
C TYR A 18 24.77 -42.03 -1.53
N PHE A 19 25.08 -42.00 -0.22
CA PHE A 19 25.73 -40.85 0.42
C PHE A 19 26.76 -41.27 1.49
N PRO A 20 28.00 -41.65 1.12
CA PRO A 20 29.05 -41.89 2.09
C PRO A 20 29.74 -40.55 2.37
N ASN A 21 29.26 -39.79 3.35
CA ASN A 21 30.10 -38.89 4.14
C ASN A 21 29.29 -38.22 5.26
N VAL A 22 29.13 -38.94 6.36
CA VAL A 22 28.96 -38.34 7.69
C VAL A 22 30.03 -38.98 8.57
N SER A 23 31.19 -38.33 8.66
CA SER A 23 32.26 -38.74 9.57
C SER A 23 32.12 -37.97 10.88
N HIS A 24 31.92 -38.68 11.97
CA HIS A 24 31.97 -38.17 13.34
C HIS A 24 33.37 -38.37 13.95
N SER A 25 33.86 -37.30 14.58
CA SER A 25 34.83 -37.22 15.69
C SER A 25 36.28 -37.67 15.47
N PHE A 26 37.25 -36.84 15.88
CA PHE A 26 38.04 -37.09 17.10
C PHE A 26 38.90 -35.86 17.47
N LEU A 27 39.06 -35.70 18.78
CA LEU A 27 39.79 -34.68 19.54
C LEU A 27 41.27 -34.55 19.12
N LEU A 28 41.78 -33.32 19.11
CA LEU A 28 43.16 -33.01 19.48
C LEU A 28 43.26 -31.58 20.03
N ARG A 29 43.85 -31.49 21.22
CA ARG A 29 44.08 -30.30 22.05
C ARG A 29 45.51 -29.83 21.82
N GLY A 30 45.75 -28.54 21.61
CA GLY A 30 47.04 -27.91 21.89
C GLY A 30 47.56 -26.86 20.92
N TRP A 31 47.36 -25.59 21.29
CA TRP A 31 48.32 -24.48 21.25
C TRP A 31 48.94 -24.07 19.90
N LEU A 32 48.50 -22.92 19.38
CA LEU A 32 49.29 -21.69 19.34
C LEU A 32 48.35 -20.52 19.01
N ALA A 33 48.40 -19.50 19.86
CA ALA A 33 47.67 -18.25 19.72
C ALA A 33 48.24 -17.42 18.56
N ASP A 34 47.37 -16.85 17.73
CA ASP A 34 47.62 -15.55 17.12
C ASP A 34 46.29 -14.80 17.01
N ASP A 35 46.27 -13.64 17.65
CA ASP A 35 45.09 -12.86 18.01
C ASP A 35 44.88 -11.79 16.94
N LYS A 36 44.07 -12.07 15.91
CA LYS A 36 43.63 -11.06 14.95
C LYS A 36 42.17 -10.72 15.18
N LYS A 37 41.99 -9.66 15.96
CA LYS A 37 40.77 -8.88 16.19
C LYS A 37 40.14 -8.47 14.84
N THR A 38 39.12 -9.20 14.41
CA THR A 38 38.17 -8.70 13.41
C THR A 38 37.16 -7.82 14.14
N GLU A 39 37.21 -6.51 13.89
CA GLU A 39 36.11 -5.61 14.27
C GLU A 39 34.87 -6.02 13.49
N GLU A 40 33.97 -6.76 14.13
CA GLU A 40 32.57 -6.80 13.73
C GLU A 40 32.01 -5.39 13.86
N SER A 41 31.77 -4.76 12.71
CA SER A 41 30.88 -3.61 12.56
C SER A 41 29.49 -4.00 13.05
N ARG A 42 29.27 -3.94 14.35
CA ARG A 42 27.95 -3.97 14.96
C ARG A 42 27.33 -2.61 14.68
N LEU A 43 26.55 -2.54 13.61
CA LEU A 43 25.54 -1.50 13.43
C LEU A 43 24.65 -1.50 14.67
N LYS A 44 25.01 -0.66 15.64
CA LYS A 44 24.13 -0.33 16.76
C LYS A 44 22.95 0.41 16.17
N LEU A 45 21.83 -0.30 16.03
CA LEU A 45 20.54 0.33 15.81
C LEU A 45 20.35 1.32 16.97
N LYS A 46 20.33 2.61 16.66
CA LYS A 46 19.91 3.62 17.63
C LYS A 46 18.45 3.33 17.95
N SER A 47 18.24 2.65 19.06
CA SER A 47 16.96 2.58 19.77
C SER A 47 16.66 3.97 20.33
N GLU A 48 16.30 4.89 19.45
CA GLU A 48 15.50 6.05 19.82
C GLU A 48 14.05 5.60 19.71
N THR A 49 13.33 5.80 20.79
CA THR A 49 11.99 5.31 21.16
C THR A 49 10.90 5.65 20.12
N ARG A 50 10.94 5.04 18.94
CA ARG A 50 9.74 4.88 18.09
C ARG A 50 9.02 3.66 18.63
N SER A 51 7.80 3.87 19.11
CA SER A 51 6.88 2.80 19.52
C SER A 51 6.95 1.70 18.47
N SER A 52 7.54 0.55 18.82
CA SER A 52 7.46 -0.64 17.97
C SER A 52 6.00 -1.02 17.98
N SER A 53 5.22 -0.52 17.03
CA SER A 53 3.83 -0.90 16.86
C SER A 53 3.83 -2.41 16.66
N VAL A 54 3.52 -3.15 17.72
CA VAL A 54 3.50 -4.62 17.69
C VAL A 54 2.37 -5.00 16.76
N PHE A 55 2.74 -5.39 15.54
CA PHE A 55 1.80 -5.89 14.55
C PHE A 55 1.31 -7.26 15.00
N ASP A 56 0.02 -7.36 15.30
CA ASP A 56 -0.63 -8.62 15.64
C ASP A 56 -1.35 -9.18 14.39
N PRO A 57 -0.72 -10.12 13.65
CA PRO A 57 -1.32 -10.69 12.44
C PRO A 57 -2.63 -11.43 12.71
N THR A 58 -2.90 -11.83 13.96
CA THR A 58 -4.13 -12.57 14.32
C THR A 58 -5.39 -11.70 14.24
N LYS A 59 -5.22 -10.37 14.23
CA LYS A 59 -6.30 -9.40 14.04
C LYS A 59 -6.68 -9.16 12.57
N VAL A 60 -5.93 -9.74 11.63
CA VAL A 60 -6.17 -9.58 10.19
C VAL A 60 -7.01 -10.74 9.67
N THR A 61 -8.13 -10.44 9.02
CA THR A 61 -8.98 -11.41 8.34
C THR A 61 -8.91 -11.19 6.84
N GLN A 62 -8.58 -12.24 6.09
CA GLN A 62 -8.70 -12.23 4.63
C GLN A 62 -10.20 -12.30 4.25
N LEU A 63 -10.66 -11.32 3.49
CA LEU A 63 -12.06 -11.22 3.06
C LEU A 63 -12.29 -11.80 1.66
N SER A 64 -11.37 -11.51 0.72
CA SER A 64 -11.44 -11.95 -0.67
C SER A 64 -10.04 -12.04 -1.29
N TRP A 65 -9.88 -12.89 -2.30
CA TRP A 65 -8.72 -12.91 -3.18
C TRP A 65 -8.95 -12.14 -4.48
N HIS A 66 -10.21 -11.95 -4.88
CA HIS A 66 -10.61 -11.25 -6.11
C HIS A 66 -11.79 -10.30 -5.82
N PRO A 67 -11.52 -9.00 -5.54
CA PRO A 67 -10.21 -8.39 -5.40
C PRO A 67 -9.54 -8.85 -4.10
N ARG A 68 -8.21 -8.68 -3.99
CA ARG A 68 -7.52 -8.94 -2.73
C ARG A 68 -7.99 -7.93 -1.69
N ALA A 69 -8.62 -8.41 -0.62
CA ALA A 69 -9.15 -7.56 0.45
C ALA A 69 -8.94 -8.21 1.83
N PHE A 70 -8.50 -7.39 2.79
CA PHE A 70 -8.13 -7.79 4.15
C PHE A 70 -8.66 -6.78 5.16
N LEU A 71 -9.26 -7.26 6.24
CA LEU A 71 -9.75 -6.43 7.34
C LEU A 71 -8.83 -6.58 8.55
N PHE A 72 -8.27 -5.48 9.04
CA PHE A 72 -7.56 -5.43 10.31
C PHE A 72 -8.51 -4.89 11.37
N LYS A 73 -8.81 -5.71 12.39
CA LYS A 73 -9.63 -5.30 13.52
C LYS A 73 -8.87 -4.48 14.56
N GLY A 74 -9.36 -3.30 14.91
CA GLY A 74 -8.70 -2.40 15.87
C GLY A 74 -7.28 -2.00 15.42
N PHE A 75 -7.15 -1.60 14.15
CA PHE A 75 -5.92 -1.06 13.58
C PHE A 75 -5.57 0.31 14.19
N LEU A 76 -6.59 1.15 14.39
CA LEU A 76 -6.49 2.43 15.12
C LEU A 76 -7.04 2.26 16.54
N SER A 77 -6.46 3.00 17.49
CA SER A 77 -7.09 3.20 18.79
C SER A 77 -8.26 4.18 18.71
N ASP A 78 -9.13 4.20 19.72
CA ASP A 78 -10.25 5.14 19.76
C ASP A 78 -9.77 6.59 19.79
N GLU A 79 -8.65 6.86 20.48
CA GLU A 79 -8.02 8.18 20.56
C GLU A 79 -7.42 8.61 19.22
N GLU A 80 -6.81 7.70 18.45
CA GLU A 80 -6.32 8.00 17.10
C GLU A 80 -7.48 8.36 16.15
N CYS A 81 -8.60 7.63 16.25
CA CYS A 81 -9.80 7.94 15.49
C CYS A 81 -10.37 9.33 15.84
N ASP A 82 -10.53 9.63 17.13
CA ASP A 82 -11.09 10.91 17.59
C ASP A 82 -10.16 12.08 17.28
N HIS A 83 -8.84 11.86 17.31
CA HIS A 83 -7.85 12.84 16.88
C HIS A 83 -8.01 13.19 15.40
N PHE A 84 -8.15 12.19 14.52
CA PHE A 84 -8.35 12.44 13.09
C PHE A 84 -9.65 13.20 12.79
N ILE A 85 -10.74 12.86 13.48
CA ILE A 85 -12.00 13.60 13.37
C ILE A 85 -11.81 15.05 13.85
N THR A 86 -11.11 15.27 14.96
CA THR A 86 -10.85 16.60 15.53
C THR A 86 -10.02 17.47 14.59
N LEU A 87 -8.98 16.92 13.95
CA LEU A 87 -8.17 17.64 12.97
C LEU A 87 -8.97 18.12 11.75
N ALA A 88 -10.05 17.40 11.42
CA ALA A 88 -10.80 17.56 10.19
C ALA A 88 -12.11 18.33 10.32
N LYS A 89 -12.83 18.20 11.44
CA LYS A 89 -14.23 18.63 11.61
C LYS A 89 -14.52 20.06 11.12
N ASP A 90 -13.63 21.01 11.39
CA ASP A 90 -13.84 22.43 11.06
C ASP A 90 -13.29 22.82 9.67
N LYS A 91 -12.81 21.85 8.88
CA LYS A 91 -12.14 22.05 7.58
C LYS A 91 -12.75 21.20 6.47
N MET A 92 -13.91 20.60 6.71
CA MET A 92 -14.57 19.71 5.75
C MET A 92 -15.20 20.53 4.62
N GLU A 93 -14.85 20.19 3.38
CA GLU A 93 -15.45 20.75 2.17
C GLU A 93 -16.15 19.66 1.36
N LYS A 94 -16.99 20.02 0.39
CA LYS A 94 -17.64 19.02 -0.46
C LYS A 94 -16.59 18.17 -1.19
N SER A 95 -16.77 16.85 -1.18
CA SER A 95 -15.78 15.94 -1.75
C SER A 95 -15.72 16.04 -3.28
N MET A 96 -14.51 15.95 -3.82
CA MET A 96 -14.25 16.00 -5.26
C MET A 96 -13.85 14.61 -5.79
N VAL A 97 -13.90 14.46 -7.12
CA VAL A 97 -13.42 13.27 -7.86
C VAL A 97 -12.48 13.70 -8.98
N ALA A 98 -11.57 12.81 -9.39
CA ALA A 98 -10.72 13.06 -10.56
C ALA A 98 -11.53 12.84 -11.84
N ASP A 99 -11.56 13.84 -12.72
CA ASP A 99 -12.17 13.73 -14.04
C ASP A 99 -11.35 12.80 -14.94
N ASN A 100 -12.02 11.85 -15.59
CA ASN A 100 -11.35 10.80 -16.38
C ASN A 100 -10.62 11.31 -17.62
N ALA A 101 -11.03 12.46 -18.18
CA ALA A 101 -10.44 13.00 -19.40
C ALA A 101 -9.32 14.00 -19.11
N SER A 102 -9.56 14.90 -18.16
CA SER A 102 -8.66 16.02 -17.85
C SER A 102 -7.76 15.78 -16.62
N GLY A 103 -8.07 14.78 -15.79
CA GLY A 103 -7.41 14.53 -14.51
C GLY A 103 -7.69 15.57 -13.43
N LYS A 104 -8.52 16.59 -13.72
CA LYS A 104 -8.84 17.68 -12.78
C LYS A 104 -9.80 17.22 -11.70
N SER A 105 -9.64 17.79 -10.51
CA SER A 105 -10.57 17.62 -9.40
C SER A 105 -11.89 18.36 -9.69
N VAL A 106 -13.01 17.65 -9.74
CA VAL A 106 -14.35 18.19 -10.03
C VAL A 106 -15.38 17.78 -8.99
N GLU A 107 -16.41 18.62 -8.81
CA GLU A 107 -17.56 18.27 -7.97
C GLU A 107 -18.32 17.10 -8.59
N SER A 108 -18.87 16.25 -7.73
CA SER A 108 -19.57 15.05 -8.15
C SER A 108 -20.95 14.95 -7.53
N GLU A 109 -21.93 14.49 -8.32
CA GLU A 109 -23.23 14.04 -7.80
C GLU A 109 -23.17 12.60 -7.28
N VAL A 110 -22.14 11.83 -7.69
CA VAL A 110 -21.99 10.42 -7.33
C VAL A 110 -21.19 10.19 -6.06
N ARG A 111 -20.44 11.19 -5.60
CA ARG A 111 -19.80 11.26 -4.28
C ARG A 111 -20.37 12.44 -3.51
N THR A 112 -21.17 12.16 -2.49
CA THR A 112 -21.93 13.21 -1.77
C THR A 112 -21.40 13.52 -0.38
N SER A 113 -20.24 12.96 -0.01
CA SER A 113 -19.56 13.24 1.26
C SER A 113 -18.92 14.62 1.32
N SER A 114 -18.54 15.04 2.52
CA SER A 114 -17.53 16.07 2.73
C SER A 114 -16.15 15.43 3.00
N GLY A 115 -15.07 16.15 2.74
CA GLY A 115 -13.71 15.64 2.88
C GLY A 115 -12.64 16.73 2.98
N MET A 116 -11.48 16.33 3.50
CA MET A 116 -10.27 17.14 3.55
C MET A 116 -9.01 16.27 3.62
N PHE A 117 -7.84 16.78 3.21
CA PHE A 117 -6.56 16.07 3.27
C PHE A 117 -5.67 16.54 4.42
N LEU A 118 -5.30 15.63 5.32
CA LEU A 118 -4.31 15.94 6.36
C LEU A 118 -2.95 16.14 5.69
N ASN A 119 -2.07 16.92 6.31
CA ASN A 119 -0.68 16.94 5.86
C ASN A 119 0.01 15.62 6.21
N LYS A 120 0.93 15.15 5.36
CA LYS A 120 1.77 13.98 5.70
C LYS A 120 2.60 14.32 6.92
N GLN A 121 2.72 13.36 7.85
CA GLN A 121 3.45 13.54 9.12
C GLN A 121 3.08 14.84 9.86
N GLN A 122 1.81 15.26 9.79
CA GLN A 122 1.35 16.54 10.37
C GLN A 122 1.63 16.66 11.87
N ASP A 123 1.51 15.54 12.59
CA ASP A 123 1.85 15.40 14.00
C ASP A 123 2.29 13.95 14.28
N ASP A 124 2.69 13.68 15.52
CA ASP A 124 3.20 12.38 15.93
C ASP A 124 2.17 11.25 15.77
N ILE A 125 0.87 11.53 15.95
CA ILE A 125 -0.19 10.53 15.80
C ILE A 125 -0.34 10.17 14.32
N VAL A 126 -0.45 11.18 13.46
CA VAL A 126 -0.52 11.01 12.00
C VAL A 126 0.71 10.25 11.51
N SER A 127 1.91 10.65 11.94
CA SER A 127 3.17 10.01 11.56
C SER A 127 3.25 8.54 11.99
N ASN A 128 2.87 8.23 13.24
CA ASN A 128 2.85 6.86 13.75
C ASN A 128 1.84 5.96 13.00
N VAL A 129 0.70 6.51 12.59
CA VAL A 129 -0.27 5.77 11.78
C VAL A 129 0.26 5.53 10.36
N GLU A 130 0.93 6.52 9.74
CA GLU A 130 1.58 6.34 8.44
C GLU A 130 2.69 5.28 8.47
N ASP A 131 3.53 5.27 9.52
CA ASP A 131 4.53 4.23 9.76
C ASP A 131 3.88 2.84 9.90
N ARG A 132 2.76 2.74 10.64
CA ARG A 132 2.01 1.49 10.83
C ARG A 132 1.37 0.99 9.54
N LEU A 133 0.85 1.89 8.72
CA LEU A 133 0.29 1.59 7.39
C LEU A 133 1.37 1.01 6.47
N ALA A 134 2.55 1.63 6.43
CA ALA A 134 3.67 1.12 5.64
C ALA A 134 4.13 -0.26 6.12
N ALA A 135 4.22 -0.46 7.44
CA ALA A 135 4.58 -1.75 8.04
C ALA A 135 3.57 -2.85 7.70
N TRP A 136 2.26 -2.58 7.75
CA TRP A 136 1.22 -3.58 7.45
C TRP A 136 1.13 -3.89 5.95
N THR A 137 1.18 -2.86 5.10
CA THR A 137 1.02 -3.02 3.65
C THR A 137 2.29 -3.53 2.96
N PHE A 138 3.44 -3.43 3.62
CA PHE A 138 4.77 -3.62 3.04
C PHE A 138 5.04 -2.69 1.86
N LEU A 139 4.40 -1.53 1.83
CA LEU A 139 4.59 -0.49 0.82
C LEU A 139 5.31 0.72 1.44
N PRO A 140 6.24 1.35 0.71
CA PRO A 140 6.99 2.49 1.24
C PRO A 140 6.10 3.71 1.55
N ILE A 141 6.47 4.51 2.54
CA ILE A 141 5.72 5.69 2.98
C ILE A 141 5.66 6.75 1.87
N GLU A 142 6.74 6.86 1.11
CA GLU A 142 6.89 7.77 -0.04
C GLU A 142 5.91 7.45 -1.18
N ASN A 143 5.38 6.23 -1.26
CA ASN A 143 4.36 5.87 -2.25
C ASN A 143 2.96 6.35 -1.86
N GLY A 144 2.75 6.75 -0.60
CA GLY A 144 1.44 7.11 -0.08
C GLY A 144 1.08 8.57 -0.32
N GLU A 145 -0.12 8.83 -0.85
CA GLU A 145 -0.73 10.16 -0.81
C GLU A 145 -0.99 10.62 0.63
N ALA A 146 -1.29 11.91 0.83
CA ALA A 146 -1.76 12.39 2.13
C ALA A 146 -3.11 11.74 2.50
N MET A 147 -3.36 11.50 3.80
CA MET A 147 -4.61 10.84 4.23
C MET A 147 -5.81 11.75 4.00
N GLN A 148 -6.84 11.22 3.34
CA GLN A 148 -8.10 11.92 3.14
C GLN A 148 -9.11 11.54 4.23
N ILE A 149 -9.55 12.51 5.03
CA ILE A 149 -10.64 12.33 5.99
C ILE A 149 -11.96 12.62 5.26
N LEU A 150 -12.96 11.77 5.49
CA LEU A 150 -14.27 11.82 4.85
C LEU A 150 -15.37 11.68 5.88
N HIS A 151 -16.45 12.45 5.69
CA HIS A 151 -17.65 12.40 6.50
C HIS A 151 -18.88 12.23 5.62
N TYR A 152 -19.73 11.27 6.00
CA TYR A 152 -21.01 10.99 5.36
C TYR A 152 -22.12 11.15 6.39
N GLU A 153 -23.04 12.05 6.08
CA GLU A 153 -24.31 12.26 6.76
C GLU A 153 -25.38 11.30 6.25
N HIS A 154 -26.58 11.37 6.85
CA HIS A 154 -27.73 10.58 6.43
C HIS A 154 -28.00 10.72 4.91
N GLY A 155 -28.13 9.58 4.23
CA GLY A 155 -28.36 9.47 2.79
C GLY A 155 -27.12 9.69 1.91
N GLN A 156 -26.02 10.24 2.44
CA GLN A 156 -24.81 10.44 1.67
C GLN A 156 -24.11 9.11 1.37
N LYS A 157 -23.49 9.04 0.19
CA LYS A 157 -22.95 7.82 -0.40
C LYS A 157 -21.77 8.12 -1.32
N TYR A 158 -21.15 7.05 -1.81
CA TYR A 158 -20.25 7.10 -2.95
C TYR A 158 -20.60 5.92 -3.87
N GLU A 159 -21.04 6.22 -5.10
CA GLU A 159 -21.26 5.20 -6.12
C GLU A 159 -20.02 4.34 -6.37
N PRO A 160 -20.20 3.09 -6.83
CA PRO A 160 -19.09 2.21 -7.15
C PRO A 160 -18.11 2.84 -8.16
N HIS A 161 -16.82 2.80 -7.82
CA HIS A 161 -15.74 3.38 -8.60
C HIS A 161 -14.44 2.58 -8.43
N PHE A 162 -13.41 3.00 -9.17
CA PHE A 162 -12.06 2.48 -9.05
C PHE A 162 -11.15 3.54 -8.43
N ASP A 163 -10.22 3.09 -7.59
CA ASP A 163 -9.17 3.95 -7.05
C ASP A 163 -8.01 4.13 -8.02
N TYR A 164 -7.82 3.25 -9.00
CA TYR A 164 -6.83 3.46 -10.04
C TYR A 164 -7.31 4.51 -11.05
N PHE A 165 -6.36 5.24 -11.64
CA PHE A 165 -6.66 6.29 -12.61
C PHE A 165 -7.01 5.71 -13.99
N SER A 166 -7.98 6.32 -14.65
CA SER A 166 -8.18 6.15 -16.10
C SER A 166 -7.39 7.21 -16.90
N ASP A 167 -7.05 8.33 -16.26
CA ASP A 167 -6.37 9.45 -16.89
C ASP A 167 -4.83 9.30 -16.85
N PRO A 168 -4.11 9.72 -17.90
CA PRO A 168 -2.65 9.61 -17.94
C PRO A 168 -1.94 10.68 -17.10
N VAL A 169 -2.62 11.74 -16.67
CA VAL A 169 -2.01 12.88 -15.95
C VAL A 169 -1.67 12.48 -14.52
N ASN A 170 -2.65 11.95 -13.79
CA ASN A 170 -2.46 11.47 -12.43
C ASN A 170 -1.53 10.25 -12.38
N GLN A 171 -1.49 9.43 -13.44
CA GLN A 171 -0.53 8.33 -13.54
C GLN A 171 0.94 8.80 -13.61
N GLN A 172 1.21 10.05 -13.95
CA GLN A 172 2.58 10.58 -13.90
C GLN A 172 3.06 10.79 -12.45
N MET A 173 2.14 10.93 -11.51
CA MET A 173 2.41 11.08 -10.08
C MET A 173 2.38 9.72 -9.40
N GLY A 174 3.54 9.03 -9.35
CA GLY A 174 3.66 7.73 -8.69
C GLY A 174 3.05 6.54 -9.44
N GLY A 175 2.39 6.73 -10.58
CA GLY A 175 1.67 5.66 -11.29
C GLY A 175 0.25 5.45 -10.75
N HIS A 176 -0.37 4.31 -11.10
CA HIS A 176 -1.64 3.94 -10.49
C HIS A 176 -1.52 3.75 -8.97
N ARG A 177 -2.60 4.03 -8.26
CA ARG A 177 -2.81 3.59 -6.87
C ARG A 177 -2.90 2.06 -6.87
N TYR A 178 -1.91 1.43 -6.25
CA TYR A 178 -1.80 -0.03 -6.13
C TYR A 178 -2.73 -0.59 -5.06
N ALA A 179 -2.77 0.10 -3.92
CA ALA A 179 -3.52 -0.32 -2.74
C ALA A 179 -4.22 0.88 -2.09
N THR A 180 -5.34 0.58 -1.44
CA THR A 180 -6.11 1.52 -0.64
C THR A 180 -6.29 0.94 0.75
N VAL A 181 -5.99 1.75 1.77
CA VAL A 181 -6.37 1.44 3.15
C VAL A 181 -7.46 2.42 3.58
N LEU A 182 -8.66 1.89 3.80
CA LEU A 182 -9.82 2.61 4.32
C LEU A 182 -9.98 2.32 5.81
N MET A 183 -9.69 3.31 6.64
CA MET A 183 -9.83 3.23 8.09
C MET A 183 -11.17 3.81 8.52
N TYR A 184 -11.91 3.09 9.37
CA TYR A 184 -13.19 3.54 9.90
C TYR A 184 -12.99 4.28 11.22
N LEU A 185 -13.36 5.56 11.25
CA LEU A 185 -13.16 6.43 12.42
C LEU A 185 -14.40 6.52 13.32
N SER A 186 -15.56 6.07 12.83
CA SER A 186 -16.79 5.97 13.62
C SER A 186 -17.47 4.61 13.43
N ASN A 187 -18.31 4.26 14.40
CA ASN A 187 -19.32 3.22 14.22
C ASN A 187 -20.52 3.82 13.48
N VAL A 188 -21.09 3.07 12.54
CA VAL A 188 -22.35 3.46 11.88
C VAL A 188 -23.44 2.51 12.35
N VAL A 189 -24.60 3.07 12.73
CA VAL A 189 -25.71 2.29 13.28
C VAL A 189 -26.36 1.44 12.19
N LYS A 190 -26.64 2.06 11.02
CA LYS A 190 -27.20 1.37 9.86
C LYS A 190 -26.72 1.99 8.55
N GLY A 191 -26.40 1.15 7.56
CA GLY A 191 -25.86 1.59 6.28
C GLY A 191 -24.36 1.90 6.35
N GLY A 192 -23.86 2.68 5.39
CA GLY A 192 -22.47 3.14 5.36
C GLY A 192 -21.44 2.05 5.04
N GLU A 193 -21.87 0.85 4.64
CA GLU A 193 -20.96 -0.24 4.30
C GLU A 193 -20.04 0.11 3.11
N THR A 194 -18.82 -0.40 3.12
CA THR A 194 -18.00 -0.45 1.91
C THR A 194 -18.37 -1.70 1.12
N VAL A 195 -18.92 -1.56 -0.07
CA VAL A 195 -19.42 -2.67 -0.90
C VAL A 195 -18.51 -2.91 -2.10
N PHE A 196 -18.25 -4.18 -2.42
CA PHE A 196 -17.55 -4.64 -3.63
C PHE A 196 -18.54 -5.46 -4.48
N PRO A 197 -19.24 -4.83 -5.45
CA PRO A 197 -20.27 -5.49 -6.25
C PRO A 197 -19.76 -6.69 -7.05
N ASP A 198 -18.50 -6.64 -7.51
CA ASP A 198 -17.92 -7.66 -8.39
C ASP A 198 -17.00 -8.66 -7.65
N SER A 199 -16.96 -8.61 -6.33
CA SER A 199 -16.15 -9.54 -5.53
C SER A 199 -16.72 -10.95 -5.57
N GLU A 200 -15.88 -11.95 -5.82
CA GLU A 200 -16.30 -13.36 -5.84
C GLU A 200 -16.78 -13.84 -4.46
N ALA A 201 -16.26 -13.23 -3.40
CA ALA A 201 -16.58 -13.59 -2.03
C ALA A 201 -18.03 -13.25 -1.67
N GLN A 202 -18.73 -12.41 -2.46
CA GLN A 202 -20.10 -11.99 -2.18
C GLN A 202 -21.06 -13.18 -2.03
N LEU A 203 -20.82 -14.26 -2.80
CA LEU A 203 -21.63 -15.48 -2.80
C LEU A 203 -21.56 -16.25 -1.48
N ASN A 204 -20.47 -16.05 -0.73
CA ASN A 204 -20.20 -16.74 0.52
C ASN A 204 -20.49 -15.87 1.75
N GLN A 205 -20.85 -14.59 1.56
CA GLN A 205 -21.18 -13.69 2.65
C GLN A 205 -22.67 -13.79 2.98
N PRO A 206 -23.04 -14.12 4.23
CA PRO A 206 -24.44 -14.10 4.65
C PRO A 206 -25.08 -12.72 4.44
N LYS A 207 -26.27 -12.71 3.84
CA LYS A 207 -27.05 -11.51 3.55
C LYS A 207 -28.20 -11.36 4.54
N ASP A 208 -27.85 -11.19 5.81
CA ASP A 208 -28.83 -11.01 6.88
C ASP A 208 -29.37 -9.57 6.95
N ASP A 209 -30.35 -9.35 7.84
CA ASP A 209 -31.02 -8.05 8.02
C ASP A 209 -30.12 -6.97 8.62
N SER A 210 -28.90 -7.34 9.03
CA SER A 210 -27.95 -6.38 9.54
C SER A 210 -27.26 -5.59 8.42
N LEU A 211 -27.32 -6.05 7.17
CA LEU A 211 -26.81 -5.33 5.98
C LEU A 211 -27.91 -4.49 5.33
N SER A 212 -27.54 -3.29 4.85
CA SER A 212 -28.40 -2.48 3.98
C SER A 212 -28.68 -3.17 2.65
N ASP A 213 -29.75 -2.76 1.95
CA ASP A 213 -30.07 -3.33 0.63
C ASP A 213 -28.93 -3.11 -0.38
N CYS A 214 -28.29 -1.92 -0.34
CA CYS A 214 -27.07 -1.65 -1.11
C CYS A 214 -25.95 -2.64 -0.81
N ALA A 215 -25.72 -2.98 0.46
CA ALA A 215 -24.67 -3.91 0.87
C ALA A 215 -24.97 -5.38 0.50
N LYS A 216 -26.22 -5.71 0.16
CA LYS A 216 -26.60 -7.06 -0.29
C LYS A 216 -26.20 -7.32 -1.75
N GLU A 217 -26.00 -6.27 -2.55
CA GLU A 217 -25.60 -6.34 -3.97
C GLU A 217 -24.12 -6.67 -4.22
N GLY A 218 -23.32 -6.92 -3.18
CA GLY A 218 -21.89 -7.22 -3.32
C GLY A 218 -21.28 -7.71 -2.01
N TYR A 219 -19.97 -7.97 -1.95
CA TYR A 219 -19.33 -8.25 -0.66
C TYR A 219 -19.20 -6.96 0.14
N ALA A 220 -19.74 -6.90 1.35
CA ALA A 220 -19.82 -5.67 2.13
C ALA A 220 -19.04 -5.72 3.43
N VAL A 221 -18.35 -4.63 3.76
CA VAL A 221 -17.65 -4.44 5.03
C VAL A 221 -18.35 -3.35 5.83
N LYS A 222 -18.77 -3.70 7.04
CA LYS A 222 -19.41 -2.73 7.94
C LYS A 222 -18.38 -1.82 8.59
N PRO A 223 -18.63 -0.50 8.63
CA PRO A 223 -17.76 0.43 9.33
C PRO A 223 -17.84 0.19 10.85
N ARG A 224 -16.71 -0.15 11.45
CA ARG A 224 -16.53 -0.27 12.90
C ARG A 224 -15.35 0.58 13.31
N LYS A 225 -15.54 1.46 14.27
CA LYS A 225 -14.49 2.38 14.74
C LYS A 225 -13.22 1.59 15.07
N GLY A 226 -12.09 2.05 14.53
CA GLY A 226 -10.78 1.43 14.72
C GLY A 226 -10.40 0.38 13.67
N ASP A 227 -11.35 -0.22 12.95
CA ASP A 227 -11.06 -1.21 11.92
C ASP A 227 -10.49 -0.55 10.65
N ALA A 228 -9.62 -1.26 9.94
CA ALA A 228 -9.05 -0.82 8.66
C ALA A 228 -9.20 -1.89 7.58
N LEU A 229 -9.71 -1.49 6.42
CA LEU A 229 -9.88 -2.32 5.25
C LEU A 229 -8.77 -2.02 4.23
N LEU A 230 -7.90 -2.98 3.99
CA LEU A 230 -6.91 -2.94 2.90
C LEU A 230 -7.46 -3.70 1.70
N PHE A 231 -7.46 -3.07 0.53
CA PHE A 231 -7.76 -3.73 -0.73
C PHE A 231 -6.86 -3.23 -1.86
N PHE A 232 -6.73 -4.05 -2.90
CA PHE A 232 -5.82 -3.77 -4.02
C PHE A 232 -6.62 -3.51 -5.30
N GLY A 233 -6.33 -2.37 -5.94
CA GLY A 233 -6.91 -2.00 -7.23
C GLY A 233 -6.20 -2.63 -8.43
N LEU A 234 -5.01 -3.18 -8.22
CA LEU A 234 -4.21 -3.81 -9.26
C LEU A 234 -3.85 -5.26 -8.92
N HIS A 235 -3.67 -6.05 -9.97
CA HIS A 235 -3.04 -7.36 -9.93
C HIS A 235 -1.54 -7.26 -9.60
N LEU A 236 -0.91 -8.40 -9.25
CA LEU A 236 0.52 -8.45 -8.90
C LEU A 236 1.45 -8.07 -10.07
N ASN A 237 0.98 -8.23 -11.30
CA ASN A 237 1.65 -7.80 -12.52
C ASN A 237 1.40 -6.30 -12.84
N THR A 238 0.79 -5.55 -11.93
CA THR A 238 0.46 -4.12 -12.02
C THR A 238 -0.62 -3.74 -13.04
N THR A 239 -1.32 -4.70 -13.65
CA THR A 239 -2.52 -4.40 -14.45
C THR A 239 -3.72 -4.14 -13.56
N THR A 240 -4.69 -3.34 -14.02
CA THR A 240 -5.91 -3.02 -13.26
C THR A 240 -6.75 -4.27 -12.95
N ASP A 241 -7.33 -4.33 -11.75
CA ASP A 241 -8.24 -5.39 -11.33
C ASP A 241 -9.69 -4.87 -11.36
N PRO A 242 -10.51 -5.21 -12.39
CA PRO A 242 -11.87 -4.71 -12.49
C PRO A 242 -12.78 -5.21 -11.36
N ARG A 243 -12.38 -6.25 -10.60
CA ARG A 243 -13.15 -6.69 -9.42
C ARG A 243 -12.95 -5.80 -8.22
N SER A 244 -12.00 -4.86 -8.26
CA SER A 244 -11.80 -3.85 -7.22
C SER A 244 -12.82 -2.72 -7.25
N LEU A 245 -13.85 -2.82 -8.10
CA LEU A 245 -14.98 -1.88 -8.10
C LEU A 245 -15.58 -1.86 -6.70
N HIS A 246 -15.65 -0.69 -6.09
CA HIS A 246 -16.13 -0.55 -4.74
C HIS A 246 -16.83 0.79 -4.51
N GLY A 247 -17.74 0.83 -3.55
CA GLY A 247 -18.50 2.04 -3.21
C GLY A 247 -18.76 2.14 -1.71
N SER A 248 -19.29 3.28 -1.29
CA SER A 248 -19.82 3.49 0.06
C SER A 248 -21.33 3.54 -0.01
N CYS A 249 -21.99 2.53 0.56
CA CYS A 249 -23.44 2.51 0.67
C CYS A 249 -23.97 3.72 1.45
N PRO A 250 -25.22 4.15 1.20
CA PRO A 250 -25.82 5.26 1.92
C PRO A 250 -25.80 5.04 3.43
N VAL A 251 -25.47 6.09 4.20
CA VAL A 251 -25.69 6.07 5.65
C VAL A 251 -27.19 6.17 5.92
N ILE A 252 -27.75 5.21 6.65
CA ILE A 252 -29.18 5.19 6.97
C ILE A 252 -29.41 5.72 8.39
N GLU A 253 -28.54 5.37 9.34
CA GLU A 253 -28.64 5.82 10.73
C GLU A 253 -27.24 6.05 11.33
N GLY A 254 -27.07 7.19 12.01
CA GLY A 254 -25.77 7.66 12.51
C GLY A 254 -25.01 8.50 11.48
N GLU A 255 -23.69 8.51 11.60
CA GLU A 255 -22.77 9.22 10.71
C GLU A 255 -21.51 8.38 10.47
N LYS A 256 -20.94 8.46 9.27
CA LYS A 256 -19.73 7.71 8.91
C LYS A 256 -18.56 8.67 8.79
N TRP A 257 -17.54 8.46 9.62
CA TRP A 257 -16.22 9.06 9.48
C TRP A 257 -15.23 8.00 9.01
N SER A 258 -14.39 8.35 8.04
CA SER A 258 -13.35 7.45 7.52
C SER A 258 -12.09 8.22 7.12
N ALA A 259 -10.94 7.56 7.19
CA ALA A 259 -9.67 8.03 6.66
C ALA A 259 -9.21 7.10 5.54
N THR A 260 -8.90 7.65 4.37
CA THR A 260 -8.42 6.89 3.22
C THR A 260 -6.94 7.18 2.98
N LYS A 261 -6.13 6.14 2.87
CA LYS A 261 -4.74 6.21 2.42
C LYS A 261 -4.62 5.49 1.08
N TRP A 262 -4.35 6.24 0.02
CA TRP A 262 -3.99 5.69 -1.28
C TRP A 262 -2.48 5.51 -1.40
N ILE A 263 -2.05 4.38 -1.94
CA ILE A 263 -0.63 4.03 -2.05
C ILE A 263 -0.32 3.65 -3.50
N HIS A 264 0.61 4.36 -4.11
CA HIS A 264 1.00 4.22 -5.51
C HIS A 264 2.00 3.08 -5.75
N VAL A 265 2.16 2.71 -7.02
CA VAL A 265 3.19 1.75 -7.46
C VAL A 265 4.62 2.30 -7.36
N LYS A 266 4.80 3.63 -7.29
CA LYS A 266 6.09 4.33 -7.17
C LYS A 266 5.99 5.48 -6.18
N ASP A 267 7.15 6.10 -5.89
CA ASP A 267 7.27 7.31 -5.08
C ASP A 267 6.33 8.41 -5.61
N TYR A 268 5.41 8.83 -4.74
CA TYR A 268 4.42 9.87 -4.99
C TYR A 268 4.95 11.25 -4.60
N ASP A 269 5.81 11.33 -3.58
CA ASP A 269 6.37 12.59 -3.09
C ASP A 269 7.43 13.14 -4.05
N ASN A 270 8.18 12.26 -4.71
CA ASN A 270 9.18 12.58 -5.71
C ASN A 270 8.88 11.85 -7.02
N PRO A 271 7.79 12.21 -7.71
CA PRO A 271 7.43 11.53 -8.94
C PRO A 271 8.54 11.75 -9.97
N ILE A 272 9.05 10.64 -10.53
CA ILE A 272 9.91 10.72 -11.70
C ILE A 272 9.00 11.14 -12.86
N ILE A 273 8.81 12.46 -13.02
CA ILE A 273 8.17 13.03 -14.19
C ILE A 273 9.13 12.80 -15.35
N VAL A 274 8.99 11.64 -15.99
CA VAL A 274 9.52 11.39 -17.31
C VAL A 274 8.76 12.37 -18.21
N SER A 275 9.26 13.60 -18.35
CA SER A 275 8.72 14.48 -19.37
C SER A 275 8.87 13.74 -20.68
N GLN A 276 7.73 13.49 -21.33
CA GLN A 276 7.70 13.02 -22.71
C GLN A 276 8.43 14.01 -23.63
N ASP A 277 8.59 15.25 -23.17
CA ASP A 277 9.44 16.25 -23.79
C ASP A 277 10.90 15.95 -23.49
N CYS A 278 11.50 15.29 -24.46
CA CYS A 278 12.89 14.97 -24.51
C CYS A 278 13.66 16.10 -25.14
N ILE A 279 14.05 17.05 -24.30
CA ILE A 279 14.65 18.32 -24.71
C ILE A 279 16.04 18.44 -24.10
N ASP A 280 16.99 18.89 -24.92
CA ASP A 280 18.27 19.36 -24.46
C ASP A 280 18.19 20.83 -24.04
N GLU A 281 18.46 21.12 -22.77
CA GLU A 281 18.35 22.48 -22.24
C GLU A 281 19.48 23.39 -22.73
N HIS A 282 20.56 22.83 -23.26
CA HIS A 282 21.72 23.59 -23.70
C HIS A 282 22.05 23.38 -25.18
N VAL A 283 22.23 24.49 -25.91
CA VAL A 283 22.51 24.50 -27.36
C VAL A 283 23.77 23.72 -27.76
N ASN A 284 24.76 23.65 -26.86
CA ASN A 284 25.99 22.89 -27.07
C ASN A 284 25.88 21.40 -26.70
N CYS A 285 24.68 20.91 -26.35
CA CYS A 285 24.53 19.54 -25.89
C CYS A 285 25.08 18.51 -26.88
N THR A 286 24.77 18.65 -28.17
CA THR A 286 25.30 17.77 -29.24
C THR A 286 26.84 17.70 -29.24
N HIS A 287 27.51 18.83 -29.00
CA HIS A 287 28.96 18.92 -28.97
C HIS A 287 29.56 18.26 -27.73
N TRP A 288 28.98 18.50 -26.55
CA TRP A 288 29.44 17.89 -25.31
C TRP A 288 29.24 16.37 -25.30
N ALA A 289 28.09 15.91 -25.81
CA ALA A 289 27.84 14.48 -25.96
C ALA A 289 28.86 13.82 -26.91
N ALA A 290 29.19 14.45 -28.04
CA ALA A 290 30.20 13.94 -28.98
C ALA A 290 31.62 13.89 -28.38
N LYS A 291 31.91 14.73 -27.37
CA LYS A 291 33.17 14.70 -26.61
C LYS A 291 33.20 13.68 -25.47
N GLY A 292 32.11 12.93 -25.27
CA GLY A 292 32.03 11.90 -24.22
C GLY A 292 31.69 12.45 -22.83
N GLU A 293 31.22 13.69 -22.72
CA GLU A 293 30.85 14.30 -21.43
C GLU A 293 29.73 13.54 -20.72
N CYS A 294 28.95 12.75 -21.45
CA CYS A 294 28.01 11.76 -20.91
C CYS A 294 28.60 10.88 -19.81
N ARG A 295 29.85 10.44 -20.00
CA ARG A 295 30.58 9.57 -19.07
C ARG A 295 31.43 10.37 -18.08
N ASN A 296 31.98 11.50 -18.53
CA ASN A 296 32.90 12.31 -17.73
C ASN A 296 32.17 13.22 -16.73
N ASN A 297 30.95 13.67 -17.06
CA ASN A 297 30.15 14.55 -16.23
C ASN A 297 28.65 14.14 -16.22
N PRO A 298 28.33 12.92 -15.78
CA PRO A 298 27.00 12.34 -15.91
C PRO A 298 25.92 13.12 -15.15
N ILE A 299 26.26 13.74 -14.02
CA ILE A 299 25.31 14.51 -13.20
C ILE A 299 24.90 15.80 -13.91
N TYR A 300 25.84 16.54 -14.50
CA TYR A 300 25.53 17.75 -15.24
C TYR A 300 24.83 17.45 -16.58
N MET A 301 25.24 16.34 -17.23
CA MET A 301 24.74 15.97 -18.55
C MET A 301 23.37 15.30 -18.46
N VAL A 302 23.31 14.11 -17.87
CA VAL A 302 22.10 13.27 -17.81
C VAL A 302 21.20 13.66 -16.65
N GLY A 303 21.81 14.01 -15.53
CA GLY A 303 21.12 14.33 -14.28
C GLY A 303 21.44 13.34 -13.17
N SER A 304 20.79 13.54 -12.04
CA SER A 304 20.79 12.64 -10.90
C SER A 304 19.45 11.93 -10.79
N LYS A 305 19.25 11.13 -9.73
CA LYS A 305 17.94 10.53 -9.44
C LYS A 305 16.86 11.59 -9.15
N THR A 306 17.26 12.79 -8.74
CA THR A 306 16.36 13.85 -8.25
C THR A 306 16.37 15.12 -9.11
N SER A 307 17.23 15.20 -10.13
CA SER A 307 17.35 16.39 -10.99
C SER A 307 17.70 16.00 -12.43
N LYS A 308 17.07 16.69 -13.41
CA LYS A 308 17.44 16.54 -14.82
C LYS A 308 18.78 17.21 -15.07
N GLY A 309 19.62 16.59 -15.91
CA GLY A 309 20.81 17.23 -16.42
C GLY A 309 20.50 18.12 -17.63
N TYR A 310 21.44 19.00 -17.95
CA TYR A 310 21.27 20.05 -18.97
C TYR A 310 21.44 19.55 -20.40
N CYS A 311 22.00 18.35 -20.57
CA CYS A 311 22.28 17.79 -21.88
C CYS A 311 21.98 16.29 -21.89
N ARG A 312 20.74 15.99 -22.29
CA ARG A 312 20.16 14.65 -22.23
C ARG A 312 20.09 14.03 -23.63
N LYS A 313 20.82 14.61 -24.60
CA LYS A 313 20.80 14.38 -26.06
C LYS A 313 19.40 14.13 -26.65
N SER A 314 18.39 14.76 -26.05
CA SER A 314 16.97 14.59 -26.34
C SER A 314 16.47 13.16 -26.12
N CYS A 315 16.95 12.59 -25.00
CA CYS A 315 16.54 11.38 -24.30
C CYS A 315 16.99 10.00 -24.78
N ALA A 316 18.00 9.91 -25.63
CA ALA A 316 18.88 8.74 -25.49
C ALA A 316 19.91 8.93 -24.36
N VAL A 317 19.61 9.86 -23.43
CA VAL A 317 20.26 10.13 -22.12
C VAL A 317 21.76 10.13 -22.19
N CYS A 318 22.20 10.88 -23.19
CA CYS A 318 23.57 11.08 -23.62
C CYS A 318 24.13 9.92 -24.48
#